data_AF-A0A6U3WLY9-F1
#
_entry.id   AF-A0A6U3WLY9-F1
#
_cell.length_a   1.000
_cell.length_b   1.000
_cell.length_c   1.000
_cell.angle_alpha   90.00
_cell.angle_beta   90.00
_cell.angle_gamma   90.00
#
_symmetry.space_group_name_H-M   'P 1'
#
loop_
_entity.id
_entity.type
_entity.pdbx_description
1 polymer ?
#
loop_
_entity_poly.entity_id
_entity_poly.type
_entity_poly.pdbx_seq_one_letter_code
_entity_poly.pdbx_strand_id
1 'polypeptide(L)'
;MKSVSIIAAAAVMLASSVSAASNDPRECEVCMKVMQDVRDAIPKADQTNKPAIEAALGAQCAKDTLSARERKICYYIDPIKRDVAHPFSLGMPVDRLCKRINKSNSEICGVKFPVKTENLEKKDLTKLRVKQLKSILVDRGVECKGCVEKEEFIAMVQNTEHLAGSDEF
;
A
#
# COMPACT_ATOMS: atom_id res chain seq x y z
N MET A 1 -13.99 -7.02 70.54
CA MET A 1 -15.07 -6.29 69.83
C MET A 1 -14.45 -5.18 69.00
N LYS A 2 -14.34 -5.40 67.68
CA LYS A 2 -14.60 -4.46 66.58
C LYS A 2 -14.06 -5.10 65.29
N SER A 3 -15.04 -5.55 64.54
CA SER A 3 -15.04 -6.14 63.21
C SER A 3 -14.70 -5.09 62.13
N VAL A 4 -14.69 -5.53 60.86
CA VAL A 4 -14.82 -4.72 59.62
C VAL A 4 -13.46 -4.19 59.09
N SER A 5 -13.02 -4.36 57.84
CA SER A 5 -13.59 -4.98 56.64
C SER A 5 -12.48 -5.37 55.67
N ILE A 6 -12.77 -6.44 54.92
CA ILE A 6 -12.10 -6.90 53.71
C ILE A 6 -12.39 -5.90 52.58
N ILE A 7 -11.36 -5.38 51.90
CA ILE A 7 -11.51 -4.84 50.54
C ILE A 7 -10.41 -5.46 49.68
N ALA A 8 -10.79 -6.53 48.98
CA ALA A 8 -10.01 -7.09 47.88
C ALA A 8 -10.20 -6.20 46.65
N ALA A 9 -9.16 -5.46 46.28
CA ALA A 9 -9.09 -4.77 44.99
C ALA A 9 -8.13 -5.56 44.08
N ALA A 10 -8.62 -6.66 43.51
CA ALA A 10 -7.92 -7.33 42.43
C ALA A 10 -8.13 -6.51 41.15
N ALA A 11 -7.10 -5.77 40.76
CA ALA A 11 -7.07 -5.03 39.51
C ALA A 11 -7.18 -6.01 38.33
N VAL A 12 -8.35 -6.03 37.68
CA VAL A 12 -8.55 -6.71 36.40
C VAL A 12 -7.78 -5.91 35.36
N MET A 13 -6.56 -6.35 35.07
CA MET A 13 -5.85 -5.89 33.88
C MET A 13 -6.59 -6.43 32.66
N LEU A 14 -7.35 -5.55 32.00
CA LEU A 14 -7.81 -5.80 30.64
C LEU A 14 -6.58 -5.88 29.74
N ALA A 15 -6.10 -7.10 29.52
CA ALA A 15 -5.21 -7.42 28.42
C ALA A 15 -5.97 -7.08 27.13
N SER A 16 -5.71 -5.89 26.60
CA SER A 16 -6.11 -5.53 25.25
C SER A 16 -5.28 -6.38 24.32
N SER A 17 -5.83 -7.53 23.89
CA SER A 17 -5.33 -8.21 22.71
C SER A 17 -5.57 -7.25 21.54
N VAL A 18 -4.56 -6.45 21.23
CA VAL A 18 -4.42 -5.84 19.92
C VAL A 18 -4.28 -7.02 18.97
N SER A 19 -5.41 -7.47 18.44
CA SER A 19 -5.45 -8.18 17.18
C SER A 19 -4.79 -7.26 16.17
N ALA A 20 -3.50 -7.44 15.95
CA ALA A 20 -2.82 -6.92 14.78
C ALA A 20 -3.47 -7.63 13.58
N ALA A 21 -4.63 -7.10 13.16
CA ALA A 21 -5.14 -7.32 11.82
C ALA A 21 -3.93 -7.07 10.92
N SER A 22 -3.45 -8.14 10.30
CA SER A 22 -2.18 -8.19 9.59
C SER A 22 -2.24 -7.28 8.36
N ASN A 23 -2.17 -5.97 8.60
CA ASN A 23 -2.19 -4.95 7.57
C ASN A 23 -0.97 -5.18 6.70
N ASP A 24 -1.25 -5.36 5.41
CA ASP A 24 -0.31 -5.20 4.32
C ASP A 24 0.66 -4.03 4.58
N PRO A 25 1.95 -4.13 5.01
CA PRO A 25 2.74 -2.91 5.21
C PRO A 25 2.92 -2.12 3.90
N ARG A 26 2.65 -2.76 2.76
CA ARG A 26 2.72 -2.21 1.41
C ARG A 26 1.36 -1.80 0.86
N GLU A 27 0.31 -1.85 1.67
CA GLU A 27 -1.02 -1.47 1.26
C GLU A 27 -1.07 0.02 0.90
N CYS A 28 -1.63 0.36 -0.26
CA CYS A 28 -1.69 1.72 -0.79
C CYS A 28 -0.34 2.37 -1.15
N GLU A 29 0.78 1.65 -1.14
CA GLU A 29 2.11 2.28 -1.28
C GLU A 29 2.26 3.12 -2.56
N VAL A 30 1.70 2.67 -3.68
CA VAL A 30 1.78 3.41 -4.97
C VAL A 30 0.90 4.66 -4.92
N CYS A 31 -0.34 4.54 -4.43
CA CYS A 31 -1.22 5.69 -4.24
C CYS A 31 -0.57 6.74 -3.33
N MET A 32 -0.01 6.30 -2.21
CA MET A 32 0.62 7.18 -1.23
C MET A 32 1.81 7.91 -1.86
N LYS A 33 2.64 7.20 -2.64
CA LYS A 33 3.75 7.82 -3.36
C LYS A 33 3.25 8.91 -4.32
N VAL A 34 2.28 8.61 -5.18
CA VAL A 34 1.74 9.58 -6.15
C VAL A 34 1.18 10.82 -5.43
N MET A 35 0.40 10.63 -4.36
CA MET A 35 -0.18 11.74 -3.59
C MET A 35 0.85 12.56 -2.83
N GLN A 36 1.93 11.90 -2.36
CA GLN A 36 3.03 12.56 -1.68
C GLN A 36 3.87 13.39 -2.66
N ASP A 37 4.17 12.85 -3.84
CA ASP A 37 4.87 13.59 -4.90
C ASP A 37 4.10 14.85 -5.31
N VAL A 38 2.76 14.78 -5.36
CA VAL A 38 1.90 15.97 -5.59
C VAL A 38 2.05 16.99 -4.48
N ARG A 39 2.02 16.54 -3.21
CA ARG A 39 2.17 17.42 -2.04
C ARG A 39 3.50 18.15 -2.04
N ASP A 40 4.56 17.43 -2.37
CA ASP A 40 5.93 17.93 -2.33
C ASP A 40 6.22 18.84 -3.53
N ALA A 41 5.51 18.63 -4.64
CA ALA A 41 5.61 19.48 -5.83
C ALA A 41 4.93 20.85 -5.68
N ILE A 42 4.03 21.03 -4.70
CA ILE A 42 3.33 22.31 -4.49
C ILE A 42 3.82 23.05 -3.24
N PRO A 43 3.98 24.39 -3.32
CA PRO A 43 4.28 25.22 -2.16
C PRO A 43 3.23 25.04 -1.06
N LYS A 44 3.63 25.15 0.21
CA LYS A 44 2.71 25.03 1.35
C LYS A 44 1.53 25.99 1.30
N ALA A 45 1.72 27.18 0.73
CA ALA A 45 0.65 28.16 0.53
C ALA A 45 -0.46 27.64 -0.42
N ASP A 46 -0.07 26.88 -1.43
CA ASP A 46 -0.97 26.35 -2.45
C ASP A 46 -1.61 25.01 -2.05
N GLN A 47 -1.11 24.36 -0.99
CA GLN A 47 -1.69 23.13 -0.44
C GLN A 47 -3.10 23.29 0.13
N THR A 48 -3.60 24.51 0.27
CA THR A 48 -4.99 24.80 0.65
C THR A 48 -5.85 25.29 -0.51
N ASN A 49 -5.26 25.51 -1.68
CA ASN A 49 -5.93 26.01 -2.88
C ASN A 49 -6.35 24.83 -3.78
N LYS A 50 -7.67 24.55 -3.83
CA LYS A 50 -8.21 23.40 -4.60
C LYS A 50 -7.82 23.45 -6.08
N PRO A 51 -8.04 24.56 -6.83
CA PRO A 51 -7.56 24.67 -8.21
C PRO A 51 -6.06 24.35 -8.39
N ALA A 52 -5.20 24.81 -7.49
CA ALA A 52 -3.76 24.54 -7.56
C ALA A 52 -3.43 23.06 -7.35
N ILE A 53 -4.07 22.42 -6.37
CA ILE A 53 -3.91 20.97 -6.11
C ILE A 53 -4.35 20.14 -7.31
N GLU A 54 -5.45 20.52 -7.96
CA GLU A 54 -5.94 19.81 -9.14
C GLU A 54 -5.03 19.96 -10.35
N ALA A 55 -4.50 21.16 -10.56
CA ALA A 55 -3.48 21.40 -11.58
C ALA A 55 -2.23 20.55 -11.29
N ALA A 56 -1.81 20.45 -10.03
CA ALA A 56 -0.68 19.63 -9.62
C ALA A 56 -0.94 18.13 -9.76
N LEU A 57 -2.15 17.65 -9.48
CA LEU A 57 -2.56 16.26 -9.75
C LEU A 57 -2.47 15.95 -11.26
N GLY A 58 -3.01 16.83 -12.10
CA GLY A 58 -2.91 16.69 -13.55
C GLY A 58 -1.45 16.70 -14.05
N ALA A 59 -0.64 17.64 -13.56
CA ALA A 59 0.76 17.75 -13.92
C ALA A 59 1.59 16.54 -13.46
N GLN A 60 1.34 16.01 -12.26
CA GLN A 60 1.99 14.79 -11.78
C GLN A 60 1.64 13.61 -12.69
N CYS A 61 0.36 13.47 -13.05
CA CYS A 61 -0.13 12.37 -13.87
C CYS A 61 0.25 12.46 -15.35
N ALA A 62 0.69 13.63 -15.82
CA ALA A 62 1.21 13.84 -17.16
C ALA A 62 2.72 13.58 -17.30
N LYS A 63 3.43 13.22 -16.21
CA LYS A 63 4.88 12.96 -16.27
C LYS A 63 5.17 11.65 -17.00
N ASP A 64 6.05 11.72 -17.99
CA ASP A 64 6.53 10.53 -18.72
C ASP A 64 7.39 9.60 -17.86
N THR A 65 7.92 10.11 -16.74
CA THR A 65 8.78 9.36 -15.81
C THR A 65 8.00 8.43 -14.87
N LEU A 66 6.67 8.44 -14.92
CA LEU A 66 5.86 7.56 -14.06
C LEU A 66 6.07 6.09 -14.44
N SER A 67 6.13 5.23 -13.44
CA SER A 67 6.01 3.78 -13.64
C SER A 67 4.61 3.40 -14.16
N ALA A 68 4.51 2.22 -14.75
CA ALA A 68 3.25 1.55 -15.08
C ALA A 68 2.19 1.65 -13.97
N ARG A 69 2.62 1.43 -12.73
CA ARG A 69 1.74 1.34 -11.56
C ARG A 69 1.28 2.73 -11.10
N GLU A 70 2.15 3.73 -11.18
CA GLU A 70 1.76 5.12 -10.94
C GLU A 70 0.80 5.63 -12.01
N ARG A 71 1.01 5.28 -13.30
CA ARG A 71 0.05 5.56 -14.37
C ARG A 71 -1.31 4.93 -14.10
N LYS A 72 -1.35 3.68 -13.63
CA LYS A 72 -2.59 3.01 -13.23
C LYS A 72 -3.31 3.76 -12.10
N ILE A 73 -2.59 4.27 -11.09
CA ILE A 73 -3.18 5.14 -10.06
C ILE A 73 -3.74 6.42 -10.69
N CYS A 74 -2.95 7.09 -11.55
CA CYS A 74 -3.37 8.31 -12.23
C CYS A 74 -4.65 8.13 -13.06
N TYR A 75 -4.78 7.00 -13.76
CA TYR A 75 -6.00 6.64 -14.51
C TYR A 75 -7.26 6.66 -13.64
N TYR A 76 -7.17 6.18 -12.40
CA TYR A 76 -8.30 6.20 -11.47
C TYR A 76 -8.52 7.56 -10.80
N ILE A 77 -7.46 8.34 -10.60
CA ILE A 77 -7.49 9.61 -9.86
C ILE A 77 -7.92 10.78 -10.73
N ASP A 78 -7.45 10.85 -11.98
CA ASP A 78 -7.68 12.01 -12.85
C ASP A 78 -9.18 12.37 -13.02
N PRO A 79 -10.10 11.40 -13.21
CA PRO A 79 -11.54 11.70 -13.31
C PRO A 79 -12.14 12.26 -12.01
N ILE A 80 -11.55 11.94 -10.85
CA ILE A 80 -12.05 12.32 -9.52
C ILE A 80 -11.17 13.36 -8.82
N LYS A 81 -10.25 14.02 -9.54
CA LYS A 81 -9.27 14.94 -8.92
C LYS A 81 -9.89 16.07 -8.11
N ARG A 82 -11.10 16.51 -8.47
CA ARG A 82 -11.89 17.50 -7.71
C ARG A 82 -12.27 16.97 -6.31
N ASP A 83 -12.69 15.70 -6.24
CA ASP A 83 -13.05 15.02 -4.99
C ASP A 83 -11.83 14.69 -4.14
N VAL A 84 -10.67 14.47 -4.78
CA VAL A 84 -9.37 14.26 -4.11
C VAL A 84 -8.80 15.58 -3.57
N ALA A 85 -8.90 16.66 -4.34
CA ALA A 85 -8.37 17.97 -3.98
C ALA A 85 -9.04 18.57 -2.75
N HIS A 86 -10.33 18.30 -2.52
CA HIS A 86 -11.02 18.82 -1.35
C HIS A 86 -10.43 18.31 -0.01
N PRO A 87 -10.38 17.00 0.30
CA PRO A 87 -9.74 16.51 1.52
C PRO A 87 -8.25 16.84 1.57
N PHE A 88 -7.57 16.89 0.43
CA PHE A 88 -6.17 17.32 0.35
C PHE A 88 -6.01 18.77 0.85
N SER A 89 -6.86 19.69 0.40
CA SER A 89 -6.86 21.10 0.80
C SER A 89 -7.11 21.33 2.30
N LEU A 90 -7.71 20.34 2.97
CA LEU A 90 -7.92 20.34 4.42
C LEU A 90 -6.74 19.74 5.21
N GLY A 91 -5.62 19.45 4.54
CA GLY A 91 -4.43 18.88 5.16
C GLY A 91 -4.57 17.40 5.51
N MET A 92 -5.48 16.66 4.86
CA MET A 92 -5.61 15.21 5.10
C MET A 92 -4.29 14.47 4.79
N PRO A 93 -3.73 13.69 5.72
CA PRO A 93 -2.55 12.86 5.45
C PRO A 93 -2.74 11.90 4.26
N VAL A 94 -1.68 11.63 3.50
CA VAL A 94 -1.76 10.85 2.23
C VAL A 94 -2.22 9.41 2.45
N ASP A 95 -1.86 8.80 3.57
CA ASP A 95 -2.31 7.47 3.98
C ASP A 95 -3.84 7.45 4.12
N ARG A 96 -4.41 8.41 4.86
CA ARG A 96 -5.86 8.50 5.07
C ARG A 96 -6.61 8.88 3.79
N LEU A 97 -6.00 9.71 2.95
CA LEU A 97 -6.54 10.06 1.64
C LEU A 97 -6.65 8.82 0.75
N CYS A 98 -5.58 8.04 0.62
CA CYS A 98 -5.59 6.81 -0.17
C CYS A 98 -6.56 5.77 0.38
N LYS A 99 -6.67 5.61 1.72
CA LYS A 99 -7.70 4.76 2.34
C LYS A 99 -9.11 5.21 2.03
N ARG A 100 -9.36 6.52 1.96
CA ARG A 100 -10.67 7.07 1.58
C ARG A 100 -10.98 6.77 0.12
N ILE A 101 -10.06 7.04 -0.80
CA ILE A 101 -10.23 6.77 -2.23
C ILE A 101 -10.48 5.26 -2.45
N ASN A 102 -9.77 4.41 -1.70
CA ASN A 102 -9.93 2.96 -1.76
C ASN A 102 -11.33 2.45 -1.38
N LYS A 103 -12.09 3.20 -0.58
CA LYS A 103 -13.48 2.85 -0.27
C LYS A 103 -14.39 2.96 -1.49
N SER A 104 -14.05 3.86 -2.42
CA SER A 104 -14.78 4.04 -3.68
C SER A 104 -14.23 3.12 -4.78
N ASN A 105 -12.94 2.80 -4.76
CA ASN A 105 -12.30 1.89 -5.69
C ASN A 105 -11.24 1.03 -4.99
N SER A 106 -11.56 -0.23 -4.72
CA SER A 106 -10.69 -1.17 -3.99
C SER A 106 -9.40 -1.53 -4.73
N GLU A 107 -9.29 -1.22 -6.02
CA GLU A 107 -8.08 -1.46 -6.80
C GLU A 107 -6.94 -0.53 -6.38
N ILE A 108 -7.25 0.66 -5.86
CA ILE A 108 -6.28 1.72 -5.55
C ILE A 108 -5.21 1.24 -4.57
N CYS A 109 -5.62 0.63 -3.46
CA CYS A 109 -4.66 0.09 -2.48
C CYS A 109 -4.14 -1.31 -2.82
N GLY A 110 -4.71 -1.95 -3.84
CA GLY A 110 -4.23 -3.19 -4.42
C GLY A 110 -3.00 -2.98 -5.33
N VAL A 111 -2.88 -1.82 -5.97
CA VAL A 111 -1.69 -1.46 -6.76
C VAL A 111 -0.49 -1.22 -5.83
N LYS A 112 0.51 -2.10 -5.95
CA LYS A 112 1.76 -2.13 -5.18
C LYS A 112 2.94 -2.05 -6.12
N PHE A 113 4.13 -1.64 -5.70
CA PHE A 113 5.35 -1.75 -6.51
C PHE A 113 5.76 -3.22 -6.69
N PRO A 114 6.59 -3.57 -7.69
CA PRO A 114 7.10 -4.92 -7.79
C PRO A 114 7.95 -5.24 -6.56
N VAL A 115 7.90 -6.48 -6.06
CA VAL A 115 8.89 -6.91 -5.07
C VAL A 115 10.25 -7.02 -5.75
N LYS A 116 11.20 -6.20 -5.32
CA LYS A 116 12.59 -6.35 -5.75
C LYS A 116 13.17 -7.66 -5.21
N THR A 117 13.58 -8.52 -6.12
CA THR A 117 13.98 -9.91 -5.84
C THR A 117 15.47 -10.16 -6.09
N GLU A 118 16.15 -9.18 -6.71
CA GLU A 118 17.56 -9.15 -7.15
C GLU A 118 18.59 -9.60 -6.11
N ASN A 119 18.27 -9.50 -4.82
CA ASN A 119 19.15 -9.84 -3.70
C ASN A 119 18.55 -10.86 -2.72
N LEU A 120 17.44 -11.50 -3.07
CA LEU A 120 16.77 -12.46 -2.19
C LEU A 120 17.33 -13.86 -2.40
N GLU A 121 17.91 -14.44 -1.36
CA GLU A 121 18.27 -15.85 -1.33
C GLU A 121 17.06 -16.72 -0.97
N LYS A 122 17.15 -18.04 -1.17
CA LYS A 122 16.09 -18.99 -0.80
C LYS A 122 15.63 -18.81 0.65
N LYS A 123 16.56 -18.52 1.57
CA LYS A 123 16.30 -18.29 3.00
C LYS A 123 15.47 -17.03 3.28
N ASP A 124 15.45 -16.08 2.36
CA ASP A 124 14.65 -14.85 2.47
C ASP A 124 13.27 -15.04 1.84
N LEU A 125 13.19 -15.83 0.77
CA LEU A 125 11.90 -16.25 0.19
C LEU A 125 11.06 -17.11 1.14
N THR A 126 11.68 -17.93 2.00
CA THR A 126 10.95 -18.69 3.03
C THR A 126 10.29 -17.81 4.09
N LYS A 127 10.75 -16.57 4.29
CA LYS A 127 10.12 -15.61 5.20
C LYS A 127 8.87 -14.95 4.61
N LEU A 128 8.73 -14.97 3.28
CA LEU A 128 7.57 -14.41 2.60
C LEU A 128 6.33 -15.30 2.78
N ARG A 129 5.15 -14.68 2.86
CA ARG A 129 3.86 -15.40 2.84
C ARG A 129 3.57 -15.89 1.42
N VAL A 130 2.81 -16.98 1.28
CA VAL A 130 2.39 -17.52 -0.03
C VAL A 130 1.73 -16.45 -0.91
N LYS A 131 0.93 -15.55 -0.33
CA LYS A 131 0.33 -14.42 -1.04
C LYS A 131 1.39 -13.47 -1.65
N GLN A 132 2.50 -13.23 -0.95
CA GLN A 132 3.59 -12.38 -1.45
C GLN A 132 4.35 -13.11 -2.57
N LEU A 133 4.63 -14.41 -2.40
CA LEU A 133 5.25 -15.22 -3.45
C LEU A 133 4.39 -15.24 -4.73
N LYS A 134 3.07 -15.42 -4.60
CA LYS A 134 2.13 -15.31 -5.74
C LYS A 134 2.16 -13.93 -6.38
N SER A 135 2.24 -12.86 -5.59
CA SER A 135 2.36 -11.49 -6.12
C SER A 135 3.63 -11.31 -6.97
N ILE A 136 4.76 -11.87 -6.54
CA ILE A 136 6.01 -11.85 -7.32
C ILE A 136 5.82 -12.52 -8.68
N LEU A 137 5.17 -13.68 -8.70
CA LEU A 137 4.93 -14.41 -9.93
C LEU A 137 3.98 -13.65 -10.87
N VAL A 138 2.90 -13.07 -10.34
CA VAL A 138 1.98 -12.21 -11.10
C VAL A 138 2.70 -10.98 -11.65
N ASP A 139 3.56 -10.34 -10.86
CA ASP A 139 4.39 -9.21 -11.29
C ASP A 139 5.30 -9.58 -12.47
N ARG A 140 5.69 -10.86 -12.58
CA ARG A 140 6.52 -11.42 -13.66
C ARG A 140 5.71 -12.03 -14.81
N GLY A 141 4.38 -11.94 -14.77
CA GLY A 141 3.49 -12.59 -15.75
C GLY A 141 3.48 -14.12 -15.70
N VAL A 142 3.93 -14.72 -14.59
CA VAL A 142 4.02 -16.18 -14.41
C VAL A 142 2.90 -16.67 -13.50
N GLU A 143 2.24 -17.75 -13.90
CA GLU A 143 1.30 -18.48 -13.06
C GLU A 143 1.89 -19.84 -12.63
N CYS A 144 1.86 -20.13 -11.33
CA CYS A 144 2.31 -21.40 -10.77
C CYS A 144 1.18 -22.45 -10.86
N LYS A 145 1.07 -23.15 -11.99
CA LYS A 145 0.06 -24.20 -12.18
C LYS A 145 0.41 -25.45 -11.37
N GLY A 146 -0.49 -25.87 -10.49
CA GLY A 146 -0.33 -27.09 -9.69
C GLY A 146 0.48 -26.94 -8.40
N CYS A 147 0.92 -25.72 -8.05
CA CYS A 147 1.67 -25.47 -6.83
C CYS A 147 0.73 -25.50 -5.61
N VAL A 148 0.92 -26.48 -4.73
CA VAL A 148 0.13 -26.70 -3.51
C VAL A 148 0.94 -26.25 -2.28
N GLU A 149 2.21 -26.63 -2.25
CA GLU A 149 3.12 -26.38 -1.13
C GLU A 149 3.90 -25.07 -1.32
N LYS A 150 4.31 -24.47 -0.20
CA LYS A 150 5.02 -23.18 -0.21
C LYS A 150 6.35 -23.26 -0.96
N GLU A 151 7.03 -24.38 -0.83
CA GLU A 151 8.33 -24.67 -1.43
C GLU A 151 8.27 -24.63 -2.96
N GLU A 152 7.13 -25.03 -3.54
CA GLU A 152 6.90 -24.99 -4.99
C GLU A 152 6.79 -23.54 -5.48
N PHE A 153 6.09 -22.67 -4.73
CA PHE A 153 6.06 -21.24 -5.03
C PHE A 153 7.43 -20.59 -4.90
N ILE A 154 8.23 -20.98 -3.90
CA ILE A 154 9.60 -20.48 -3.74
C ILE A 154 10.47 -20.91 -4.93
N ALA A 155 10.41 -22.19 -5.31
CA ALA A 155 11.16 -22.70 -6.46
C ALA A 155 10.77 -21.97 -7.76
N MET A 156 9.47 -21.73 -7.98
CA MET A 156 9.00 -20.97 -9.14
C MET A 156 9.52 -19.53 -9.15
N VAL A 157 9.54 -18.86 -7.99
CA VAL A 157 10.13 -17.52 -7.86
C VAL A 157 11.63 -17.55 -8.19
N GLN A 158 12.38 -18.55 -7.74
CA GLN A 158 13.81 -18.63 -8.09
C GLN A 158 14.03 -18.87 -9.59
N ASN A 159 13.24 -19.76 -10.20
CA ASN A 159 13.39 -20.09 -11.62
C ASN A 159 13.04 -18.93 -12.56
N THR A 160 12.20 -18.00 -12.10
CA THR A 160 11.70 -16.86 -12.86
C THR A 160 12.38 -15.54 -12.50
N GLU A 161 13.51 -15.60 -11.78
CA GLU A 161 14.23 -14.40 -11.33
C GLU A 161 14.66 -13.49 -12.49
N HIS A 162 15.01 -14.07 -13.63
CA HIS A 162 15.38 -13.35 -14.86
C HIS A 162 14.25 -12.47 -15.43
N LEU A 163 13.00 -12.65 -14.98
CA LEU A 163 11.84 -11.83 -15.34
C LEU A 163 11.59 -10.70 -14.34
N ALA A 164 12.40 -10.58 -13.28
CA ALA A 164 12.24 -9.50 -12.32
C ALA A 164 12.44 -8.13 -13.00
N GLY A 165 11.47 -7.22 -12.86
CA GLY A 165 11.54 -5.86 -13.40
C GLY A 165 10.96 -5.66 -14.80
N SER A 166 10.36 -6.69 -15.42
CA SER A 166 9.53 -6.51 -16.61
C SER A 166 8.18 -5.89 -16.21
N ASP A 167 8.15 -4.56 -16.02
CA ASP A 167 6.91 -3.81 -15.79
C ASP A 167 6.10 -3.69 -17.11
N GLU A 168 5.57 -4.80 -17.63
CA GLU A 168 4.72 -4.83 -18.84
C GLU A 168 3.22 -4.59 -18.53
N PHE A 169 2.90 -3.57 -17.72
CA PHE A 169 1.51 -3.15 -17.52
C PHE A 169 1.26 -1.66 -17.86
#